data_AF-A0A096BB11-F1
#
_entry.id   AF-A0A096BB11-F1
#
_cell.length_a   1.000
_cell.length_b   1.000
_cell.length_c   1.000
_cell.angle_alpha   90.00
_cell.angle_beta   90.00
_cell.angle_gamma   90.00
#
_symmetry.space_group_name_H-M   'P 1'
#
loop_
_entity.id
_entity.type
_entity.pdbx_description
1 polymer ?
#
loop_
_entity_poly.entity_id
_entity_poly.type
_entity_poly.pdbx_seq_one_letter_code
_entity_poly.pdbx_strand_id
1 'polypeptide(L)'
;MATVVKPRICRQCGAVFDGGPRAWYCPACRLARSKEADARKRKKGRKADRPLGSIDKCTVCGKEYVVKSGRQKYCPDCAHEAVRAVDRLASRAWNQANKEAYYPARNEKRRKERAENPELVRAKERAARAKQKSKE
;
A
#
# COMPACT_ATOMS: atom_id res chain seq x y z
N MET A 1 -8.16 15.60 21.03
CA MET A 1 -6.84 15.29 20.41
C MET A 1 -5.89 16.42 20.73
N ALA A 2 -5.03 16.28 21.74
CA ALA A 2 -4.09 17.34 22.09
C ALA A 2 -3.00 17.41 21.00
N THR A 3 -2.92 18.53 20.28
CA THR A 3 -1.73 18.89 19.51
C THR A 3 -0.62 19.19 20.52
N VAL A 4 0.07 18.14 20.98
CA VAL A 4 1.08 18.18 22.07
C VAL A 4 2.39 18.77 21.56
N VAL A 5 2.34 20.02 21.10
CA VAL A 5 3.54 20.85 20.99
C VAL A 5 3.84 21.31 22.41
N LYS A 6 4.97 20.84 22.96
CA LYS A 6 5.44 21.18 24.30
C LYS A 6 6.89 21.64 24.22
N PRO A 7 7.36 22.46 25.17
CA PRO A 7 8.77 22.80 25.26
C PRO A 7 9.59 21.53 25.52
N ARG A 8 10.66 21.36 24.74
CA ARG A 8 11.56 20.22 24.76
C ARG A 8 13.00 20.68 24.61
N ILE A 9 13.92 19.88 25.14
CA ILE A 9 15.34 20.18 25.11
C ILE A 9 15.99 19.47 23.93
N CYS A 10 16.73 20.22 23.11
CA CYS A 10 17.50 19.66 22.00
C CYS A 10 18.65 18.79 22.51
N ARG A 11 18.75 17.54 22.02
CA ARG A 11 19.83 16.61 22.42
C ARG A 11 21.23 16.99 21.92
N GLN A 12 21.34 17.96 21.01
CA GLN A 12 22.62 18.35 20.39
C GLN A 12 23.16 19.68 20.94
N CYS A 13 22.30 20.67 21.15
CA CYS A 13 22.71 22.00 21.63
C CYS A 13 22.10 22.40 22.98
N GLY A 14 21.22 21.58 23.56
CA GLY A 14 20.58 21.88 24.85
C GLY A 14 19.49 22.97 24.80
N ALA A 15 19.24 23.60 23.65
CA ALA A 15 18.21 24.65 23.54
C ALA A 15 16.80 24.12 23.80
N VAL A 16 15.99 24.90 24.52
CA VAL A 16 14.55 24.65 24.68
C VAL A 16 13.83 25.10 23.41
N PHE A 17 13.01 24.23 22.85
CA PHE A 17 12.23 24.52 21.66
C PHE A 17 10.87 23.83 21.73
N ASP A 18 9.88 24.40 21.05
CA ASP A 18 8.55 23.82 20.96
C ASP A 18 8.50 22.70 19.90
N GLY A 19 8.12 21.50 20.34
CA GLY A 19 8.15 20.33 19.49
C GLY A 19 7.07 19.30 19.82
N GLY A 20 6.66 18.56 18.79
CA GLY A 20 5.74 17.44 18.95
C GLY A 20 6.35 16.26 19.74
N PRO A 21 5.56 15.20 20.01
CA PRO A 21 5.96 14.08 20.87
C PRO A 21 7.26 13.36 20.49
N ARG A 22 7.67 13.44 19.22
CA ARG A 22 8.87 12.81 18.66
C ARG A 22 9.96 13.80 18.23
N ALA A 23 9.86 15.07 18.64
CA ALA A 23 10.90 16.04 18.33
C ALA A 23 12.10 15.87 19.28
N TRP A 24 13.26 15.49 18.73
CA TRP A 24 14.52 15.31 19.49
C TRP A 24 15.53 16.45 19.32
N TYR A 25 15.41 17.22 18.25
CA TYR A 25 16.34 18.28 17.89
C TYR A 25 15.58 19.55 17.52
N CYS A 26 16.15 20.70 17.90
CA CYS A 26 15.66 22.01 17.50
C CYS A 26 15.75 22.18 15.96
N PRO A 27 15.00 23.14 15.37
CA PRO A 27 14.98 23.35 13.92
C PRO A 27 16.37 23.56 13.31
N ALA A 28 17.26 24.31 13.98
CA ALA A 28 18.61 24.58 13.52
C ALA A 28 19.48 23.31 13.46
N CYS A 29 19.55 22.54 14.56
CA CYS A 29 20.30 21.28 14.59
C CYS A 29 19.72 20.24 13.63
N ARG A 30 18.39 20.21 13.44
CA ARG A 30 17.76 19.32 12.45
C ARG A 30 18.21 19.65 11.04
N LEU A 31 18.26 20.94 10.69
CA LEU A 31 18.73 21.38 9.38
C LEU A 31 20.20 21.00 9.15
N ALA A 32 21.07 21.23 10.14
CA ALA A 32 22.48 20.85 10.08
C ALA A 32 22.64 19.33 9.83
N ARG A 33 21.93 18.50 10.61
CA ARG A 33 21.95 17.04 10.44
C ARG A 33 21.39 16.59 9.09
N SER A 34 20.36 17.28 8.57
CA SER A 34 19.84 16.97 7.24
C SER A 34 20.89 17.23 6.17
N LYS A 35 21.56 18.39 6.22
CA LYS A 35 22.65 18.74 5.30
C LYS A 35 23.79 17.72 5.37
N GLU A 36 24.21 17.32 6.56
CA GLU A 36 25.24 16.29 6.75
C GLU A 36 24.80 14.91 6.23
N ALA A 37 23.54 14.52 6.48
CA ALA A 37 23.00 13.26 5.97
C ALA A 37 22.95 13.26 4.44
N ASP A 38 22.54 14.35 3.82
CA ASP A 38 22.47 14.47 2.36
C ASP A 38 23.87 14.53 1.74
N ALA A 39 24.83 15.23 2.38
CA ALA A 39 26.23 15.20 1.98
C ALA A 39 26.80 13.77 2.05
N ARG A 40 26.53 13.02 3.13
CA ARG A 40 26.93 11.60 3.24
C ARG A 40 26.29 10.73 2.16
N LYS A 41 25.01 10.91 1.83
CA LYS A 41 24.35 10.19 0.74
C LYS A 41 25.00 10.48 -0.61
N ARG A 42 25.33 11.74 -0.90
CA ARG A 42 26.02 12.15 -2.13
C ARG A 42 27.44 11.57 -2.20
N LYS A 43 28.21 11.64 -1.11
CA LYS A 43 29.57 11.05 -1.02
C LYS A 43 29.58 9.54 -1.23
N LYS A 44 28.56 8.82 -0.76
CA LYS A 44 28.41 7.38 -1.01
C LYS A 44 28.23 7.03 -2.49
N GLY A 45 27.99 8.01 -3.36
CA GLY A 45 27.98 7.83 -4.81
C GLY A 45 27.01 6.75 -5.28
N ARG A 46 25.88 6.57 -4.57
CA ARG A 46 24.90 5.52 -4.91
C ARG A 46 24.30 5.84 -6.27
N LYS A 47 24.84 5.19 -7.30
CA LYS A 47 24.21 5.11 -8.62
C LYS A 47 22.95 4.27 -8.45
N ALA A 48 21.83 4.75 -8.96
CA ALA A 48 20.63 3.93 -9.01
C ALA A 48 20.94 2.75 -9.95
N ASP A 49 20.73 1.53 -9.48
CA ASP A 49 20.87 0.32 -10.31
C ASP A 49 20.00 0.41 -11.57
N ARG A 50 18.93 1.20 -11.47
CA ARG A 50 17.98 1.47 -12.53
C ARG A 50 17.81 2.98 -12.76
N PRO A 51 18.67 3.61 -13.57
CA PRO A 51 18.59 5.04 -13.84
C PRO A 51 17.36 5.38 -14.69
N LEU A 52 16.83 6.60 -14.50
CA LEU A 52 15.75 7.10 -15.33
C LEU A 52 16.24 7.23 -16.78
N GLY A 53 15.42 6.81 -17.74
CA GLY A 53 15.77 6.81 -19.17
C GLY A 53 16.52 5.56 -19.64
N SER A 54 16.88 4.62 -18.75
CA SER A 54 17.42 3.33 -19.17
C SER A 54 16.35 2.46 -19.83
N ILE A 55 16.77 1.37 -20.47
CA ILE A 55 15.88 0.34 -21.00
C ILE A 55 15.77 -0.79 -19.98
N ASP A 56 14.55 -1.26 -19.72
CA ASP A 56 14.29 -2.47 -18.92
C ASP A 56 13.17 -3.31 -19.55
N LYS A 57 12.98 -4.55 -19.08
CA LYS A 57 12.05 -5.54 -19.65
C LYS A 57 10.79 -5.69 -18.80
N CYS A 58 9.65 -5.80 -19.47
CA CYS A 58 8.34 -5.95 -18.82
C CYS A 58 8.17 -7.35 -18.25
N THR A 59 7.75 -7.47 -16.98
CA THR A 59 7.55 -8.80 -16.36
C THR A 59 6.34 -9.55 -16.89
N VAL A 60 5.44 -8.88 -17.63
CA VAL A 60 4.21 -9.48 -18.17
C VAL A 60 4.43 -9.97 -19.60
N CYS A 61 5.00 -9.13 -20.46
CA CYS A 61 5.14 -9.41 -21.89
C CYS A 61 6.60 -9.55 -22.37
N GLY A 62 7.59 -9.31 -21.51
CA GLY A 62 9.02 -9.38 -21.86
C GLY A 62 9.56 -8.23 -22.71
N LYS A 63 8.69 -7.37 -23.27
CA LYS A 63 9.10 -6.24 -24.13
C LYS A 63 9.94 -5.22 -23.36
N GLU A 64 10.87 -4.63 -24.08
CA GLU A 64 11.71 -3.52 -23.61
C GLU A 64 10.91 -2.22 -23.49
N TYR A 65 11.21 -1.42 -22.48
CA TYR A 65 10.60 -0.12 -22.26
C TYR A 65 11.57 0.86 -21.60
N VAL A 66 11.34 2.15 -21.83
CA VAL A 66 12.08 3.23 -21.18
C VAL A 66 11.59 3.42 -19.75
N VAL A 67 12.52 3.37 -18.80
CA VAL A 67 12.26 3.53 -17.37
C VAL A 67 11.92 4.99 -17.06
N LYS A 68 10.67 5.26 -16.72
CA LYS A 68 10.21 6.59 -16.28
C LYS A 68 10.15 6.72 -14.76
N SER A 69 10.15 5.61 -14.03
CA SER A 69 10.17 5.61 -12.56
C SER A 69 10.94 4.42 -12.01
N GLY A 70 11.60 4.60 -10.85
CA GLY A 70 12.39 3.53 -10.21
C GLY A 70 11.57 2.34 -9.69
N ARG A 71 10.23 2.44 -9.66
CA ARG A 71 9.32 1.34 -9.27
C ARG A 71 8.58 0.72 -10.44
N GLN A 72 8.88 1.14 -11.67
CA GLN A 72 8.19 0.65 -12.86
C GLN A 72 8.52 -0.82 -13.10
N LYS A 73 7.52 -1.69 -13.11
CA LYS A 73 7.69 -3.13 -13.40
C LYS A 73 7.17 -3.53 -14.78
N TYR A 74 6.25 -2.72 -15.31
CA TYR A 74 5.48 -3.03 -16.51
C TYR A 74 5.72 -1.97 -17.58
N CYS A 75 5.63 -2.38 -18.86
CA CYS A 75 5.53 -1.44 -19.97
C CYS A 75 4.20 -0.66 -19.89
N PRO A 76 4.07 0.49 -20.58
CA PRO A 76 2.86 1.31 -20.55
C PRO A 76 1.58 0.55 -20.90
N ASP A 77 1.66 -0.37 -21.85
CA ASP A 77 0.50 -1.14 -22.34
C ASP A 77 0.01 -2.15 -21.29
N CYS A 78 0.93 -2.88 -20.65
CA CYS A 78 0.58 -3.90 -19.67
C CYS A 78 0.32 -3.35 -18.26
N ALA A 79 0.80 -2.13 -17.96
CA ALA A 79 0.78 -1.58 -16.61
C ALA A 79 -0.62 -1.53 -16.01
N HIS A 80 -1.60 -1.07 -16.79
CA HIS A 80 -2.96 -0.88 -16.30
C HIS A 80 -3.63 -2.19 -15.89
N GLU A 81 -3.57 -3.22 -16.73
CA GLU A 81 -4.19 -4.52 -16.42
C GLU A 81 -3.45 -5.26 -15.30
N ALA A 82 -2.11 -5.23 -15.31
CA ALA A 82 -1.31 -5.90 -14.30
C ALA A 82 -1.52 -5.31 -12.90
N VAL A 83 -1.55 -3.98 -12.78
CA VAL A 83 -1.85 -3.30 -11.51
C VAL A 83 -3.27 -3.63 -11.05
N ARG A 84 -4.25 -3.56 -11.96
CA ARG A 84 -5.65 -3.90 -11.66
C ARG A 84 -5.81 -5.35 -11.19
N ALA A 85 -5.03 -6.30 -11.71
CA ALA A 85 -5.07 -7.69 -11.26
C ALA A 85 -4.63 -7.83 -9.80
N VAL A 86 -3.52 -7.18 -9.42
CA VAL A 86 -3.02 -7.15 -8.04
C VAL A 86 -4.02 -6.45 -7.12
N ASP A 87 -4.53 -5.29 -7.52
CA ASP A 87 -5.50 -4.52 -6.72
C ASP A 87 -6.80 -5.28 -6.49
N ARG A 88 -7.28 -6.04 -7.49
CA ARG A 88 -8.47 -6.88 -7.34
C ARG A 88 -8.29 -7.95 -6.27
N LEU A 89 -7.12 -8.58 -6.19
CA LEU A 89 -6.84 -9.59 -5.16
C LEU A 89 -6.80 -8.95 -3.77
N ALA A 90 -6.06 -7.84 -3.63
CA ALA A 90 -5.96 -7.11 -2.38
C ALA A 90 -7.33 -6.58 -1.91
N SER A 91 -8.10 -5.97 -2.82
CA SER A 91 -9.45 -5.47 -2.55
C SER A 91 -10.39 -6.59 -2.13
N ARG A 92 -10.35 -7.76 -2.78
CA ARG A 92 -11.17 -8.92 -2.39
C ARG A 92 -10.81 -9.43 -1.00
N ALA A 93 -9.53 -9.57 -0.70
CA ALA A 93 -9.06 -9.99 0.63
C ALA A 93 -9.51 -9.00 1.71
N TRP A 94 -9.34 -7.71 1.46
CA TRP A 94 -9.76 -6.66 2.38
C TRP A 94 -11.28 -6.66 2.59
N ASN A 95 -12.06 -6.77 1.51
CA ASN A 95 -13.52 -6.83 1.58
C ASN A 95 -14.03 -8.07 2.33
N GLN A 96 -13.32 -9.20 2.25
CA GLN A 96 -13.65 -10.40 3.00
C GLN A 96 -13.36 -10.21 4.50
N ALA A 97 -12.18 -9.68 4.84
CA ALA A 97 -11.78 -9.43 6.23
C ALA A 97 -12.67 -8.37 6.92
N ASN A 98 -13.09 -7.34 6.20
CA ASN A 98 -13.86 -6.22 6.74
C ASN A 98 -15.36 -6.31 6.42
N LYS A 99 -15.83 -7.48 5.99
CA LYS A 99 -17.20 -7.66 5.51
C LYS A 99 -18.27 -7.26 6.53
N GLU A 100 -18.03 -7.55 7.80
CA GLU A 100 -18.97 -7.30 8.89
C GLU A 100 -19.01 -5.83 9.31
N ALA A 101 -17.86 -5.15 9.34
CA ALA A 101 -17.73 -3.77 9.79
C ALA A 101 -18.03 -2.72 8.71
N TYR A 102 -17.63 -2.99 7.46
CA TYR A 102 -17.71 -2.00 6.38
C TYR A 102 -19.04 -2.00 5.62
N TYR A 103 -19.76 -3.14 5.58
CA TYR A 103 -21.07 -3.24 4.92
C TYR A 103 -22.15 -3.88 5.82
N PRO A 104 -22.48 -3.29 6.99
CA PRO A 104 -23.38 -3.90 7.96
C PRO A 104 -24.80 -4.14 7.40
N ALA A 105 -25.39 -3.14 6.72
CA ALA A 105 -26.72 -3.24 6.13
C ALA A 105 -26.84 -4.33 5.05
N ARG A 106 -25.79 -4.52 4.25
CA ARG A 106 -25.74 -5.59 3.23
C ARG A 106 -25.67 -6.96 3.87
N ASN A 107 -24.91 -7.09 4.96
CA ASN A 107 -24.79 -8.36 5.65
C ASN A 107 -26.09 -8.73 6.39
N GLU A 108 -26.77 -7.75 6.99
CA GLU A 108 -28.07 -7.95 7.62
C GLU A 108 -29.12 -8.45 6.63
N LYS A 109 -29.24 -7.83 5.45
CA LYS A 109 -30.11 -8.32 4.37
C LYS A 109 -29.80 -9.77 3.99
N ARG A 110 -28.51 -10.11 3.85
CA ARG A 110 -28.08 -11.47 3.53
C ARG A 110 -28.36 -12.49 4.64
N ARG A 111 -28.38 -12.05 5.91
CA ARG A 111 -28.78 -12.88 7.06
C ARG A 111 -30.29 -13.13 7.04
N LYS A 112 -31.11 -12.09 6.79
CA LYS A 112 -32.56 -12.19 6.63
C LYS A 112 -32.94 -13.13 5.48
N GLU A 113 -32.39 -12.93 4.28
CA GLU A 113 -32.64 -13.79 3.10
C GLU A 113 -32.26 -15.27 3.37
N ARG A 114 -31.17 -15.52 4.11
CA ARG A 114 -30.78 -16.88 4.50
C ARG A 114 -31.71 -17.51 5.53
N ALA A 115 -32.29 -16.71 6.42
CA ALA A 115 -33.25 -17.17 7.41
C ALA A 115 -34.61 -17.47 6.76
N GLU A 116 -35.05 -16.63 5.82
CA GLU A 116 -36.32 -16.77 5.11
C GLU A 116 -36.29 -17.89 4.07
N ASN A 117 -35.18 -18.06 3.34
CA ASN A 117 -35.07 -19.03 2.24
C ASN A 117 -33.84 -19.96 2.35
N PRO A 118 -33.78 -20.84 3.36
CA PRO A 118 -32.64 -21.73 3.58
C PRO A 118 -32.44 -22.78 2.48
N GLU A 119 -33.51 -23.27 1.85
CA GLU A 119 -33.41 -24.26 0.77
C GLU A 119 -32.80 -23.69 -0.50
N LEU A 120 -33.15 -22.46 -0.89
CA LEU A 120 -32.56 -21.77 -2.05
C LEU A 120 -31.05 -21.56 -1.89
N VAL A 121 -30.61 -21.27 -0.66
CA VAL A 121 -29.18 -21.13 -0.33
C VAL A 121 -28.46 -22.47 -0.47
N ARG A 122 -29.02 -23.55 0.09
CA ARG A 122 -28.47 -24.91 -0.03
C ARG A 122 -28.42 -25.38 -1.48
N ALA A 123 -29.44 -25.08 -2.29
CA ALA A 123 -29.47 -25.40 -3.71
C ALA A 123 -28.37 -24.65 -4.49
N LYS A 124 -28.19 -23.35 -4.23
CA LYS A 124 -27.10 -22.54 -4.80
C LYS A 124 -25.72 -23.09 -4.43
N GLU A 125 -25.54 -23.50 -3.17
CA GLU A 125 -24.27 -24.10 -2.70
C GLU A 125 -23.99 -25.46 -3.36
N ARG A 126 -25.01 -26.32 -3.51
CA ARG A 126 -24.89 -27.60 -4.24
C ARG A 126 -24.51 -27.37 -5.70
N ALA A 127 -25.16 -26.43 -6.38
CA ALA A 127 -24.84 -26.07 -7.77
C ALA A 127 -23.42 -25.50 -7.93
N ALA A 128 -22.95 -24.70 -6.97
CA ALA A 128 -21.59 -24.17 -6.97
C ALA A 128 -20.54 -25.30 -6.81
N ARG A 129 -20.78 -26.27 -5.91
CA ARG A 129 -19.92 -27.45 -5.75
C ARG A 129 -19.89 -28.32 -7.00
N ALA A 130 -21.04 -28.54 -7.65
CA ALA A 130 -21.12 -29.28 -8.90
C ALA A 130 -20.31 -28.62 -10.04
N LYS A 131 -20.38 -27.29 -10.17
CA LYS A 131 -19.58 -26.52 -11.13
C LYS A 131 -18.07 -26.53 -10.86
N GLN A 132 -17.66 -26.70 -9.61
CA GLN A 132 -16.25 -26.85 -9.26
C GLN A 132 -15.74 -28.24 -9.66
N LYS A 133 -16.52 -29.30 -9.36
CA LYS A 133 -16.18 -30.67 -9.77
C LYS A 133 -16.13 -30.87 -11.29
N SER A 134 -16.89 -30.11 -12.06
CA SER A 134 -16.88 -30.20 -13.53
C SER A 134 -15.75 -29.39 -14.19
N LYS A 135 -14.93 -28.68 -13.41
CA LYS A 135 -13.79 -27.88 -13.88
C LYS A 135 -12.43 -28.52 -13.58
N GLU A 136 -12.42 -29.55 -12.72
CA GLU A 136 -11.32 -30.51 -12.58
C GLU A 136 -11.42 -31.56 -13.69
#